data_AF-A0A2D4J290-F1
#
_entry.id   AF-A0A2D4J290-F1
#
_cell.length_a   1.000
_cell.length_b   1.000
_cell.length_c   1.000
_cell.angle_alpha   90.00
_cell.angle_beta   90.00
_cell.angle_gamma   90.00
#
_symmetry.space_group_name_H-M   'P 1'
#
loop_
_entity.id
_entity.type
_entity.pdbx_description
1 polymer ?
#
loop_
_entity_poly.entity_id
_entity_poly.type
_entity_poly.pdbx_seq_one_letter_code
_entity_poly.pdbx_strand_id
1 'polypeptide(L)'
;RRVHGMTLNVTMSSYSCPENPYDIAILRVGAETKCIMDLWRTDCNGPLPGPGPYRVKFLAMNSTSVVKESKWSDPITLIQGKNPDRLVAKPRRRRTETNIIVIILSFLSAILLAALITTFVYKYSNICDKPMSANFPGTQDPTIVRYTAHQIQDQLSNKL
;
A
#
# COMPACT_ATOMS: atom_id res chain seq x y z
N ARG A 1 29.40 29.36 -28.09
CA ARG A 1 28.47 29.06 -26.97
C ARG A 1 27.08 28.87 -27.56
N ARG A 2 26.46 27.70 -27.45
CA ARG A 2 25.04 27.53 -27.81
C ARG A 2 24.20 28.04 -26.65
N VAL A 3 23.42 29.10 -26.88
CA VAL A 3 22.43 29.61 -25.94
C VAL A 3 21.23 28.67 -26.01
N HIS A 4 20.99 27.91 -24.94
CA HIS A 4 19.82 27.05 -24.83
C HIS A 4 18.75 27.86 -24.10
N GLY A 5 17.81 28.39 -24.87
CA GLY A 5 16.63 29.08 -24.37
C GLY A 5 15.43 28.15 -24.39
N MET A 6 14.47 28.42 -23.53
CA MET A 6 13.26 27.63 -23.39
C MET A 6 12.14 28.58 -23.03
N THR A 7 10.99 28.38 -23.67
CA THR A 7 9.79 29.18 -23.42
C THR A 7 8.76 28.27 -22.78
N LEU A 8 8.16 28.71 -21.68
CA LEU A 8 7.06 28.01 -21.06
C LEU A 8 5.79 28.83 -21.27
N ASN A 9 4.77 28.20 -21.86
CA ASN A 9 3.46 28.82 -21.93
C ASN A 9 2.73 28.64 -20.60
N VAL A 10 2.27 29.74 -20.01
CA VAL A 10 1.61 29.76 -18.69
C VAL A 10 0.36 30.63 -18.76
N THR A 11 -0.70 30.19 -18.10
CA THR A 11 -1.91 31.00 -17.94
C THR A 11 -1.84 31.84 -16.67
N MET A 12 -2.59 32.94 -16.60
CA MET A 12 -2.67 33.76 -15.39
C MET A 12 -3.15 32.95 -14.17
N SER A 13 -4.04 31.98 -14.38
CA SER A 13 -4.50 31.06 -13.34
C SER A 13 -3.41 30.12 -12.80
N SER A 14 -2.33 29.91 -13.54
CA SER A 14 -1.20 29.09 -13.09
C SER A 14 -0.30 29.85 -12.09
N TYR A 15 -0.38 31.18 -12.07
CA TYR A 15 0.44 32.06 -11.23
C TYR A 15 -0.39 33.23 -10.70
N SER A 16 -1.45 32.91 -9.94
CA SER A 16 -2.22 33.94 -9.24
C SER A 16 -1.31 34.72 -8.29
N CYS A 17 -1.54 36.04 -8.22
CA CYS A 17 -0.88 36.86 -7.20
C CYS A 17 -1.26 36.30 -5.82
N PRO A 18 -0.29 36.04 -4.95
CA PRO A 18 -0.58 35.58 -3.61
C PRO A 18 -1.41 36.63 -2.86
N GLU A 19 -2.39 36.19 -2.08
CA GLU A 19 -3.21 37.08 -1.24
C GLU A 19 -2.35 37.70 -0.12
N ASN A 20 -1.41 36.91 0.39
CA ASN A 20 -0.45 37.34 1.40
C ASN A 20 0.88 37.73 0.72
N PRO A 21 1.41 38.95 0.96
CA PRO A 21 2.70 39.36 0.38
C PRO A 21 3.89 38.51 0.83
N TYR A 22 3.75 37.69 1.87
CA TYR A 22 4.78 36.76 2.34
C TYR A 22 4.74 35.39 1.63
N ASP A 23 3.70 35.09 0.87
CA ASP A 23 3.61 33.84 0.13
C ASP A 23 4.44 33.89 -1.16
N ILE A 24 5.15 32.80 -1.43
CA ILE A 24 6.07 32.71 -2.58
C ILE A 24 5.35 32.00 -3.73
N ALA A 25 5.22 32.67 -4.87
CA ALA A 25 4.82 32.02 -6.12
C ALA A 25 6.02 31.23 -6.69
N ILE A 26 5.84 29.94 -6.94
CA ILE A 26 6.91 29.05 -7.41
C ILE A 26 6.67 28.64 -8.86
N LEU A 27 7.55 29.09 -9.77
CA LEU A 27 7.63 28.60 -11.14
C LEU A 27 8.52 27.34 -11.19
N ARG A 28 7.91 26.19 -11.50
CA ARG A 28 8.64 24.93 -11.68
C ARG A 28 9.11 24.80 -13.13
N VAL A 29 10.42 24.78 -13.32
CA VAL A 29 11.08 24.55 -14.61
C VAL A 29 11.64 23.12 -14.68
N GLY A 30 11.61 22.52 -15.86
CA GLY A 30 12.20 21.21 -16.12
C GLY A 30 11.37 20.00 -15.70
N ALA A 31 10.06 20.16 -15.51
CA ALA A 31 9.18 19.10 -15.01
C ALA A 31 8.72 18.10 -16.10
N GLU A 32 8.79 18.47 -17.38
CA GLU A 32 8.25 17.66 -18.47
C GLU A 32 9.34 16.85 -19.16
N THR A 33 9.62 15.65 -18.66
CA THR A 33 10.65 14.78 -19.23
C THR A 33 10.28 14.22 -20.61
N LYS A 34 8.99 14.07 -20.90
CA LYS A 34 8.49 13.43 -22.14
C LYS A 34 8.58 14.33 -23.37
N CYS A 35 8.49 15.65 -23.20
CA CYS A 35 8.45 16.57 -24.34
C CYS A 35 9.82 16.85 -24.96
N ILE A 36 10.93 16.43 -24.33
CA ILE A 36 12.28 16.57 -24.93
C ILE A 36 12.36 15.86 -26.28
N MET A 37 11.62 14.76 -26.45
CA MET A 37 11.62 13.98 -27.69
C MET A 37 10.64 14.52 -28.73
N ASP A 38 9.80 15.48 -28.36
CA ASP A 38 8.79 16.09 -29.23
C ASP A 38 9.30 17.42 -29.79
N LEU A 39 9.94 17.34 -30.96
CA LEU A 39 10.53 18.49 -31.65
C LEU A 39 9.49 19.50 -32.16
N TRP A 40 8.20 19.12 -32.22
CA TRP A 40 7.13 20.01 -32.66
C TRP A 40 6.61 20.91 -31.55
N ARG A 41 6.91 20.56 -30.29
CA ARG A 41 6.48 21.31 -29.11
C ARG A 41 7.51 22.34 -28.70
N THR A 42 7.31 23.58 -29.13
CA THR A 42 8.23 24.71 -28.88
C THR A 42 8.15 25.27 -27.46
N ASP A 43 7.12 24.92 -26.70
CA ASP A 43 6.85 25.40 -25.32
C ASP A 43 7.11 24.34 -24.23
N CYS A 44 7.91 23.33 -24.56
CA CYS A 44 8.20 22.19 -23.70
C CYS A 44 8.82 22.60 -22.35
N ASN A 45 8.25 22.13 -21.23
CA ASN A 45 8.85 22.32 -19.89
C ASN A 45 10.01 21.34 -19.59
N GLY A 46 10.89 21.08 -20.55
CA GLY A 46 11.90 20.01 -20.50
C GLY A 46 13.02 20.22 -19.47
N PRO A 47 13.56 19.14 -18.87
CA PRO A 47 14.74 19.18 -17.99
C PRO A 47 15.86 20.07 -18.51
N LEU A 48 16.32 20.97 -17.64
CA LEU A 48 17.42 21.86 -17.94
C LEU A 48 18.75 21.10 -17.87
N PRO A 49 19.73 21.43 -18.74
CA PRO A 49 20.96 20.65 -18.91
C PRO A 49 21.92 20.69 -17.71
N GLY A 50 21.65 21.50 -16.69
CA GLY A 50 22.47 21.63 -15.50
C GLY A 50 21.87 22.60 -14.48
N PRO A 51 22.65 22.99 -13.44
CA PRO A 51 22.18 23.91 -12.41
C PRO A 51 22.15 25.38 -12.84
N GLY A 52 22.77 25.75 -13.97
CA GLY A 52 22.80 27.13 -14.45
C GLY A 52 24.22 27.72 -14.53
N PRO A 53 24.36 29.05 -14.53
CA PRO A 53 23.34 30.04 -14.15
C PRO A 53 22.27 30.28 -15.22
N TYR A 54 21.02 30.44 -14.79
CA TYR A 54 19.88 30.80 -15.64
C TYR A 54 19.38 32.21 -15.34
N ARG A 55 18.68 32.81 -16.29
CA ARG A 55 17.93 34.06 -16.10
C ARG A 55 16.52 33.88 -16.63
N VAL A 56 15.55 34.50 -15.97
CA VAL A 56 14.14 34.39 -16.31
C VAL A 56 13.60 35.78 -16.60
N LYS A 57 12.69 35.89 -17.58
CA LYS A 57 11.82 37.05 -17.76
C LYS A 57 10.42 36.58 -18.09
N PHE A 58 9.44 37.40 -17.80
CA PHE A 58 8.04 37.15 -18.11
C PHE A 58 7.64 37.95 -19.34
N LEU A 59 6.91 37.30 -20.23
CA LEU A 59 6.30 37.90 -21.41
C LEU A 59 4.79 37.77 -21.29
N ALA A 60 4.09 38.90 -21.24
CA ALA A 60 2.64 38.93 -21.37
C ALA A 60 2.32 39.00 -22.87
N MET A 61 1.59 38.01 -23.39
CA MET A 61 1.21 37.93 -24.79
C MET A 61 -0.30 38.11 -24.97
N ASN A 62 -0.71 38.71 -26.08
CA ASN A 62 -2.05 38.55 -26.64
C ASN A 62 -2.04 37.39 -27.66
N SER A 63 -3.09 37.24 -28.47
CA SER A 63 -3.19 36.14 -29.44
C SER A 63 -2.08 36.11 -30.50
N THR A 64 -1.35 37.20 -30.72
CA THR A 64 -0.39 37.33 -31.83
C THR A 64 0.96 37.95 -31.45
N SER A 65 1.09 38.58 -30.29
CA SER A 65 2.25 39.42 -29.96
C SER A 65 2.49 39.58 -28.46
N VAL A 66 3.74 39.89 -28.10
CA VAL A 66 4.11 40.30 -26.74
C VAL A 66 3.58 41.72 -26.50
N VAL A 67 2.74 41.88 -25.49
CA VAL A 67 2.19 43.17 -25.05
C VAL A 67 3.07 43.82 -24.00
N LYS A 68 3.70 43.02 -23.13
CA LYS A 68 4.57 43.52 -22.05
C LYS A 68 5.64 42.51 -21.69
N GLU A 69 6.78 43.00 -21.22
CA GLU A 69 7.85 42.17 -20.69
C GLU A 69 8.37 42.67 -19.34
N SER A 70 8.85 41.75 -18.52
CA SER A 70 9.61 42.09 -17.31
C SER A 70 11.08 42.31 -17.65
N LYS A 71 11.81 42.95 -16.72
CA LYS A 71 13.28 42.86 -16.71
C LYS A 71 13.71 41.40 -16.53
N TRP A 72 14.91 41.09 -16.98
CA TRP A 72 15.56 39.83 -16.63
C TRP A 72 15.81 39.76 -15.12
N SER A 73 15.64 38.57 -14.55
CA SER A 73 16.10 38.28 -13.21
C SER A 73 17.62 38.35 -13.11
N ASP A 74 18.11 38.50 -11.89
CA ASP A 74 19.49 38.16 -11.57
C ASP A 74 19.78 36.69 -11.91
N PRO A 75 21.06 36.31 -12.10
CA PRO A 75 21.44 34.92 -12.32
C PRO A 75 20.96 34.00 -11.19
N ILE A 76 20.25 32.94 -11.55
CA ILE A 76 19.70 31.94 -10.62
C ILE A 76 20.45 30.64 -10.82
N THR A 77 20.79 29.98 -9.71
CA THR A 77 21.28 28.61 -9.70
C THR A 77 20.16 27.69 -9.23
N LEU A 78 19.83 26.67 -10.01
CA LEU A 78 18.78 25.72 -9.69
C LEU A 78 19.24 24.75 -8.61
N ILE A 79 18.30 24.42 -7.73
CA ILE A 79 18.48 23.35 -6.75
C ILE A 79 18.47 22.02 -7.49
N GLN A 80 19.57 21.29 -7.43
CA GLN A 80 19.65 19.95 -8.00
C GLN A 80 19.02 18.93 -7.05
N GLY A 81 18.29 17.97 -7.62
CA GLY A 81 17.89 16.78 -6.89
C GLY A 81 19.13 16.03 -6.38
N LYS A 82 19.08 15.48 -5.16
CA LYS A 82 20.11 14.56 -4.69
C LYS A 82 20.18 13.37 -5.64
N ASN A 83 21.38 12.97 -6.04
CA ASN A 83 21.58 11.77 -6.84
C ASN A 83 20.89 10.58 -6.14
N PRO A 84 19.94 9.89 -6.79
CA PRO A 84 19.25 8.73 -6.21
C PRO A 84 20.20 7.63 -5.75
N ASP A 85 21.34 7.46 -6.42
CA ASP A 85 22.37 6.48 -6.05
C ASP A 85 23.10 6.83 -4.73
N ARG A 86 23.03 8.10 -4.33
CA ARG A 86 23.55 8.61 -3.05
C ARG A 86 22.45 8.76 -2.00
N LEU A 87 21.19 8.54 -2.37
CA LEU A 87 20.11 8.41 -1.41
C LEU A 87 20.26 7.03 -0.77
N VAL A 88 20.95 6.97 0.36
CA VAL A 88 20.68 5.90 1.33
C VAL A 88 19.24 6.14 1.76
N ALA A 89 18.31 5.50 1.04
CA ALA A 89 16.94 5.36 1.48
C ALA A 89 17.02 4.51 2.75
N LYS A 90 17.28 5.16 3.89
CA LYS A 90 16.87 4.58 5.16
C LYS A 90 15.38 4.32 4.97
N PRO A 91 14.92 3.06 4.97
CA PRO A 91 13.51 2.79 4.86
C PRO A 91 12.83 3.69 5.87
N ARG A 92 11.90 4.53 5.39
CA ARG A 92 11.13 5.41 6.24
C ARG A 92 10.63 4.54 7.37
N ARG A 93 11.18 4.73 8.57
CA ARG A 93 10.82 3.97 9.77
C ARG A 93 9.30 4.15 9.86
N ARG A 94 8.53 3.15 9.42
CA ARG A 94 7.09 3.14 9.65
C ARG A 94 7.00 3.34 11.15
N ARG A 95 6.32 4.41 11.58
CA ARG A 95 6.12 4.66 13.00
C ARG A 95 5.66 3.34 13.61
N THR A 96 6.49 2.82 14.50
CA THR A 96 6.28 1.61 15.26
C THR A 96 5.23 1.89 16.32
N GLU A 97 4.01 2.22 15.90
CA GLU A 97 2.88 2.53 16.79
C GLU A 97 1.62 1.82 16.26
N THR A 98 1.75 0.54 15.92
CA THR A 98 0.62 -0.36 15.63
C THR A 98 0.71 -1.66 16.42
N ASN A 99 1.42 -1.66 17.55
CA ASN A 99 1.47 -2.84 18.41
C ASN A 99 0.26 -2.88 19.35
N ILE A 100 -0.17 -1.73 19.90
CA ILE A 100 -1.24 -1.68 20.91
C ILE A 100 -2.59 -2.14 20.33
N ILE A 101 -2.97 -1.65 19.15
CA ILE A 101 -4.25 -2.03 18.50
C ILE A 101 -4.26 -3.53 18.15
N VAL A 102 -3.15 -4.06 17.65
CA VAL A 102 -3.02 -5.50 17.31
C VAL A 102 -3.12 -6.36 18.56
N ILE A 103 -2.49 -5.95 19.67
CA ILE A 103 -2.59 -6.65 20.96
C ILE A 103 -4.04 -6.65 21.45
N ILE A 104 -4.71 -5.50 21.48
CA ILE A 104 -6.11 -5.40 21.94
C ILE A 104 -7.04 -6.25 21.07
N LEU A 105 -6.93 -6.15 19.74
CA LEU A 105 -7.74 -6.95 18.83
C LEU A 105 -7.49 -8.46 19.01
N SER A 106 -6.24 -8.86 19.24
CA SER A 106 -5.88 -10.26 19.50
C SER A 106 -6.53 -10.80 20.78
N PHE A 107 -6.47 -10.04 21.88
CA PHE A 107 -7.12 -10.43 23.15
C PHE A 107 -8.65 -10.49 23.03
N LEU A 108 -9.27 -9.47 22.42
CA LEU A 108 -10.72 -9.45 22.21
C LEU A 108 -11.19 -10.62 21.34
N SER A 109 -10.44 -10.95 20.29
CA SER A 109 -10.73 -12.09 19.42
C SER A 109 -10.62 -13.43 20.17
N ALA A 110 -9.60 -13.61 21.00
CA ALA A 110 -9.44 -14.82 21.80
C ALA A 110 -10.59 -15.02 22.81
N ILE A 111 -11.00 -13.95 23.50
CA ILE A 111 -12.14 -13.98 24.44
C ILE A 111 -13.44 -14.32 23.70
N LEU A 112 -13.67 -13.69 22.55
CA LEU A 112 -14.85 -13.96 21.72
C LEU A 112 -14.89 -15.43 21.27
N LEU A 113 -13.77 -15.97 20.79
CA LEU A 113 -13.66 -17.37 20.39
C LEU A 113 -13.93 -18.33 21.56
N ALA A 114 -13.36 -18.06 22.74
CA ALA A 114 -13.59 -18.88 23.93
C ALA A 114 -15.07 -18.88 24.35
N ALA A 115 -15.75 -17.73 24.29
CA ALA A 115 -17.18 -17.62 24.57
C ALA A 115 -18.03 -18.39 23.53
N LEU A 116 -17.68 -18.29 22.24
CA LEU A 116 -18.36 -19.04 21.18
C LEU A 116 -18.18 -20.55 21.34
N ILE A 117 -16.97 -21.01 21.68
CA ILE A 117 -16.70 -22.43 21.95
C ILE A 117 -17.49 -22.89 23.18
N THR A 118 -17.48 -22.12 24.27
CA THR A 118 -18.19 -22.46 25.51
C THR A 118 -19.70 -22.53 25.28
N THR A 119 -20.28 -21.57 24.56
CA THR A 119 -21.71 -21.57 24.23
C THR A 119 -22.08 -22.71 23.28
N PHE A 120 -21.22 -23.05 22.33
CA PHE A 120 -21.40 -24.21 21.47
C PHE A 120 -21.39 -25.50 22.30
N VAL A 121 -20.35 -25.73 23.11
CA VAL A 121 -20.27 -26.91 23.99
C VAL A 121 -21.47 -26.98 24.92
N TYR A 122 -21.82 -25.90 25.62
CA TYR A 122 -22.99 -25.85 26.51
C TYR A 122 -24.31 -26.16 25.78
N LYS A 123 -24.52 -25.60 24.59
CA LYS A 123 -25.73 -25.86 23.80
C LYS A 123 -25.80 -27.31 23.34
N TYR A 124 -24.69 -27.90 22.92
CA TYR A 124 -24.64 -29.29 22.48
C TYR A 124 -24.72 -30.27 23.67
N SER A 125 -24.11 -29.96 24.81
CA SER A 125 -24.27 -30.71 26.06
C SER A 125 -25.73 -30.67 26.54
N ASN A 126 -26.41 -29.53 26.49
CA ASN A 126 -27.85 -29.45 26.81
C ASN A 126 -28.77 -30.23 25.86
N ILE A 127 -28.31 -30.53 24.64
CA ILE A 127 -29.04 -31.41 23.70
C ILE A 127 -28.81 -32.89 24.07
N CYS A 128 -27.63 -33.23 24.59
CA CYS A 128 -27.30 -34.57 25.07
C CYS A 128 -27.80 -34.88 26.50
N ASP A 129 -28.04 -33.87 27.33
CA ASP A 129 -28.50 -34.03 28.73
C ASP A 129 -30.03 -33.94 28.89
N LYS A 130 -30.82 -33.90 27.81
CA LYS A 130 -32.27 -34.14 27.94
C LYS A 130 -32.48 -35.62 28.28
N PRO A 131 -32.98 -35.99 29.48
CA PRO A 131 -33.33 -37.38 29.75
C PRO A 131 -34.50 -37.74 28.85
N MET A 132 -34.27 -38.67 27.92
CA MET A 132 -35.38 -39.38 27.27
C MET A 132 -36.05 -40.21 28.36
N SER A 133 -37.14 -39.66 28.91
CA SER A 133 -38.04 -40.38 29.81
C SER A 133 -38.63 -41.55 29.04
N ALA A 134 -38.04 -42.72 29.23
CA ALA A 134 -38.57 -43.99 28.80
C ALA A 134 -38.59 -44.90 30.03
N ASN A 135 -39.77 -45.01 30.63
CA ASN A 135 -40.07 -46.00 31.66
C ASN A 135 -39.83 -47.40 31.08
N PHE A 136 -38.73 -48.09 31.41
CA PHE A 136 -38.64 -49.54 31.18
C PHE A 136 -37.80 -50.26 32.26
N PRO A 137 -38.26 -51.43 32.73
CA PRO A 137 -37.72 -52.13 33.88
C PRO A 137 -36.58 -53.09 33.52
N GLY A 138 -35.69 -53.35 34.49
CA GLY A 138 -34.98 -54.63 34.60
C GLY A 138 -33.64 -54.77 33.88
N THR A 139 -32.57 -54.67 34.68
CA THR A 139 -31.18 -55.06 34.42
C THR A 139 -31.03 -56.39 33.66
N GLN A 140 -30.39 -56.39 32.48
CA GLN A 140 -29.61 -57.54 31.97
C GLN A 140 -28.38 -57.07 31.16
N ASP A 141 -27.26 -57.72 31.43
CA ASP A 141 -25.87 -57.42 31.05
C ASP A 141 -25.58 -57.75 29.56
N PRO A 142 -24.93 -56.88 28.76
CA PRO A 142 -24.70 -57.16 27.34
C PRO A 142 -23.47 -58.06 27.09
N THR A 143 -23.73 -59.22 26.50
CA THR A 143 -22.73 -60.23 26.11
C THR A 143 -21.77 -59.72 25.04
N ILE A 144 -20.46 -59.68 25.34
CA ILE A 144 -19.40 -59.30 24.40
C ILE A 144 -19.04 -60.49 23.51
N VAL A 145 -19.31 -60.40 22.21
CA VAL A 145 -18.88 -61.39 21.21
C VAL A 145 -17.56 -60.96 20.59
N ARG A 146 -16.49 -61.76 20.75
CA ARG A 146 -15.18 -61.56 20.11
C ARG A 146 -15.08 -62.37 18.82
N TYR A 147 -14.66 -61.72 17.74
CA TYR A 147 -14.30 -62.37 16.48
C TYR A 147 -12.78 -62.43 16.34
N THR A 148 -12.23 -63.62 16.10
CA THR A 148 -10.79 -63.85 15.82
C THR A 148 -10.58 -64.11 14.33
N ALA A 149 -9.61 -63.40 13.74
CA ALA A 149 -9.24 -63.52 12.33
C ALA A 149 -8.31 -64.72 12.06
N HIS A 150 -8.45 -65.25 10.85
CA HIS A 150 -8.02 -66.57 10.35
C HIS A 150 -6.50 -66.80 10.24
N GLN A 151 -6.09 -68.06 10.35
CA GLN A 151 -4.90 -68.56 9.67
C GLN A 151 -5.19 -69.96 9.09
N ILE A 152 -5.25 -70.02 7.76
CA ILE A 152 -5.26 -71.26 6.97
C ILE A 152 -3.80 -71.60 6.71
N GLN A 153 -3.33 -72.74 7.19
CA GLN A 153 -2.11 -73.36 6.68
C GLN A 153 -2.41 -74.85 6.45
N ASP A 154 -2.24 -75.21 5.19
CA ASP A 154 -2.39 -76.53 4.62
C ASP A 154 -1.43 -77.58 5.19
N GLN A 155 -1.92 -78.82 5.19
CA GLN A 155 -1.20 -80.06 4.86
C GLN A 155 -0.25 -80.75 5.87
N LEU A 156 -0.70 -81.98 6.20
CA LEU A 156 0.02 -83.27 6.12
C LEU A 156 0.67 -83.86 7.39
N SER A 157 0.19 -85.07 7.71
CA SER A 157 0.91 -86.22 8.30
C SER A 157 1.52 -86.09 9.69
N ASN A 158 1.00 -86.86 10.65
CA ASN A 158 1.59 -88.18 10.95
C ASN A 158 0.81 -88.96 12.02
N LYS A 159 0.74 -90.28 11.77
CA LYS A 159 0.27 -91.35 12.66
C LYS A 159 1.04 -91.36 13.99
N LEU A 160 0.34 -91.72 15.07
CA LEU A 160 0.59 -92.98 15.79
C LEU A 160 -0.72 -93.50 16.38
#